data_AF-A0A0B1NUL4-F1
#
_entry.id   AF-A0A0B1NUL4-F1
#
_cell.length_a   1.000
_cell.length_b   1.000
_cell.length_c   1.000
_cell.angle_alpha   90.00
_cell.angle_beta   90.00
_cell.angle_gamma   90.00
#
_symmetry.space_group_name_H-M   'P 1'
#
loop_
_entity.id
_entity.type
_entity.pdbx_description
1 polymer ?
#
loop_
_entity_poly.entity_id
_entity_poly.type
_entity_poly.pdbx_seq_one_letter_code
_entity_poly.pdbx_strand_id
1 'polypeptide(L)'
;MIICVKMIFPSWKIYSRDISQAYTQSGTKLNRKFFIKAPKEISIGDENILQVLLPLYGVPEAGTHWFARYHKWHLDALKLSTSSYDPCLMFGPNSIVGLQTDDTLYASNQEYANFEDTELKKAKFKAKDIEILSENFPMTFNGVNIKIVKDSICMTQQRQCRKIELINPKNKDFKSQYVCQRARGAYIASMIQPEASFSLSYAAQTTDPSTDDVELLNKCLKWQFDNQSRGLRFIKLSPKGLKTFVFVDAK
;
A
#
# COMPACT_ATOMS: atom_id res chain seq x y z
N MET A 1 8.94 -6.28 -3.81
CA MET A 1 9.31 -7.72 -3.85
C MET A 1 8.40 -8.55 -4.77
N ILE A 2 7.07 -8.49 -4.64
CA ILE A 2 6.11 -9.26 -5.49
C ILE A 2 6.40 -9.10 -6.99
N ILE A 3 6.62 -7.86 -7.46
CA ILE A 3 6.98 -7.58 -8.86
C ILE A 3 8.32 -8.24 -9.24
N CYS A 4 9.32 -8.23 -8.36
CA CYS A 4 10.60 -8.92 -8.61
C CYS A 4 10.39 -10.43 -8.81
N VAL A 5 9.59 -11.07 -7.95
CA VAL A 5 9.28 -12.51 -8.06
C VAL A 5 8.59 -12.81 -9.39
N LYS A 6 7.64 -11.98 -9.81
CA LYS A 6 7.04 -12.08 -11.15
C LYS A 6 8.06 -12.00 -12.28
N MET A 7 9.12 -11.19 -12.15
CA MET A 7 10.18 -11.10 -13.15
C MET A 7 11.11 -12.31 -13.16
N ILE A 8 11.13 -13.12 -12.09
CA ILE A 8 11.86 -14.38 -11.97
C ILE A 8 11.05 -15.55 -12.56
N PHE A 9 9.72 -15.52 -12.41
CA PHE A 9 8.79 -16.55 -12.88
C PHE A 9 7.92 -16.03 -14.05
N PRO A 10 8.33 -16.24 -15.31
CA PRO A 10 7.62 -15.69 -16.46
C PRO A 10 6.18 -16.18 -16.60
N SER A 11 5.89 -17.42 -16.19
CA SER A 11 4.56 -18.03 -16.24
C SER A 11 3.58 -17.45 -15.22
N TRP A 12 4.08 -16.77 -14.18
CA TRP A 12 3.21 -16.13 -13.19
C TRP A 12 2.61 -14.84 -13.76
N LYS A 13 1.53 -14.35 -13.17
CA LYS A 13 0.96 -13.02 -13.47
C LYS A 13 0.85 -12.20 -12.19
N ILE A 14 0.65 -10.89 -12.33
CA ILE A 14 0.32 -10.01 -11.20
C ILE A 14 -1.20 -9.85 -11.15
N TYR A 15 -1.73 -10.02 -9.97
CA TYR A 15 -3.14 -9.93 -9.65
C TYR A 15 -3.35 -8.92 -8.52
N SER A 16 -4.47 -8.23 -8.55
CA SER A 16 -4.93 -7.37 -7.46
C SER A 16 -6.34 -7.76 -7.05
N ARG A 17 -6.61 -7.74 -5.74
CA ARG A 17 -7.94 -7.97 -5.16
C ARG A 17 -8.29 -6.81 -4.24
N ASP A 18 -9.46 -6.24 -4.45
CA ASP A 18 -10.04 -5.16 -3.63
C ASP A 18 -11.25 -5.72 -2.87
N ILE A 19 -11.15 -5.76 -1.54
CA ILE A 19 -12.23 -6.20 -0.66
C ILE A 19 -13.16 -5.04 -0.35
N SER A 20 -14.36 -5.09 -0.93
CA SER A 20 -15.42 -4.12 -0.68
C SER A 20 -15.87 -4.13 0.78
N GLN A 21 -15.89 -2.96 1.44
CA GLN A 21 -16.40 -2.85 2.82
C GLN A 21 -15.66 -3.77 3.83
N ALA A 22 -14.36 -3.97 3.62
CA ALA A 22 -13.51 -4.91 4.39
C ALA A 22 -13.80 -4.95 5.89
N TYR A 23 -13.80 -3.81 6.57
CA TYR A 23 -13.95 -3.77 8.03
C TYR A 23 -15.29 -4.34 8.51
N THR A 24 -16.38 -4.11 7.79
CA THR A 24 -17.69 -4.67 8.14
C THR A 24 -17.72 -6.21 8.06
N GLN A 25 -16.77 -6.80 7.35
CA GLN A 25 -16.66 -8.24 7.14
C GLN A 25 -15.76 -8.94 8.17
N SER A 26 -15.18 -8.21 9.13
CA SER A 26 -14.22 -8.74 10.13
C SER A 26 -14.78 -9.87 11.01
N GLY A 27 -16.11 -10.01 11.11
CA GLY A 27 -16.79 -11.10 11.83
C GLY A 27 -16.59 -11.12 13.35
N THR A 28 -15.94 -10.10 13.91
CA THR A 28 -15.75 -9.90 15.35
C THR A 28 -16.36 -8.55 15.73
N LYS A 29 -16.79 -8.42 16.99
CA LYS A 29 -17.29 -7.16 17.54
C LYS A 29 -16.13 -6.29 18.02
N LEU A 30 -16.37 -4.99 18.08
CA LEU A 30 -15.46 -4.05 18.73
C LEU A 30 -15.24 -4.44 20.21
N ASN A 31 -14.00 -4.34 20.67
CA ASN A 31 -13.63 -4.59 22.06
C ASN A 31 -14.10 -3.45 22.97
N ARG A 32 -14.10 -2.23 22.45
CA ARG A 32 -14.56 -1.05 23.18
C ARG A 32 -16.01 -0.72 22.85
N LYS A 33 -16.73 -0.19 23.84
CA LYS A 33 -18.01 0.48 23.57
C LYS A 33 -17.72 1.77 22.80
N PHE A 34 -18.08 1.79 21.53
CA PHE A 34 -17.91 2.93 20.64
C PHE A 34 -19.27 3.50 20.30
N PHE A 35 -19.47 4.79 20.55
CA PHE A 35 -20.74 5.48 20.31
C PHE A 35 -20.54 6.62 19.33
N ILE A 36 -21.50 6.80 18.43
CA ILE A 36 -21.52 7.89 17.46
C ILE A 36 -22.85 8.62 17.55
N LYS A 37 -22.86 9.89 17.15
CA LYS A 37 -24.11 10.57 16.83
C LYS A 37 -24.74 9.90 15.61
N ALA A 38 -26.07 9.81 15.61
CA ALA A 38 -26.78 9.31 14.45
C ALA A 38 -26.45 10.17 13.22
N PRO A 39 -26.16 9.55 12.06
CA PRO A 39 -26.16 10.26 10.80
C PRO A 39 -27.54 10.89 10.56
N LYS A 40 -27.59 12.02 9.83
CA LYS A 40 -28.85 12.72 9.52
C LYS A 40 -29.86 11.81 8.82
N GLU A 41 -29.35 10.82 8.09
CA GLU A 41 -30.09 9.83 7.31
C GLU A 41 -30.87 8.83 8.17
N ILE A 42 -30.50 8.64 9.44
CA ILE A 42 -31.11 7.62 10.32
C ILE A 42 -32.31 8.19 11.11
N SER A 43 -32.54 9.51 11.11
CA SER A 43 -33.75 10.18 11.63
C SER A 43 -34.27 9.70 12.99
N ILE A 44 -33.37 9.42 13.94
CA ILE A 44 -33.73 9.01 15.31
C ILE A 44 -33.75 10.17 16.31
N GLY A 45 -33.62 11.42 15.85
CA GLY A 45 -33.57 12.61 16.71
C GLY A 45 -32.18 12.85 17.34
N ASP A 46 -31.87 14.12 17.58
CA ASP A 46 -30.52 14.57 17.95
C ASP A 46 -30.06 14.15 19.36
N GLU A 47 -31.01 13.75 20.21
CA GLU A 47 -30.76 13.28 21.58
C GLU A 47 -30.33 11.81 21.65
N ASN A 48 -30.41 11.07 20.54
CA ASN A 48 -30.06 9.66 20.50
C ASN A 48 -28.65 9.43 19.95
N ILE A 49 -27.92 8.51 20.58
CA ILE A 49 -26.61 8.03 20.13
C ILE A 49 -26.69 6.56 19.73
N LEU A 50 -25.90 6.18 18.74
CA LEU A 50 -25.80 4.82 18.25
C LEU A 50 -24.56 4.15 18.83
N GLN A 51 -24.72 2.91 19.29
CA GLN A 51 -23.57 2.05 19.58
C GLN A 51 -23.13 1.34 18.29
N VAL A 52 -21.86 1.54 17.92
CA VAL A 52 -21.25 0.78 16.83
C VAL A 52 -20.82 -0.59 17.38
N LEU A 53 -21.34 -1.66 16.77
CA LEU A 53 -21.08 -3.02 17.22
C LEU A 53 -19.95 -3.71 16.44
N LEU A 54 -19.82 -3.39 15.15
CA LEU A 54 -18.85 -4.01 14.24
C LEU A 54 -17.80 -2.99 13.79
N PRO A 55 -16.60 -3.45 13.40
CA PRO A 55 -15.57 -2.58 12.83
C PRO A 55 -16.04 -1.72 11.66
N LEU A 56 -15.76 -0.42 11.74
CA LEU A 56 -16.06 0.59 10.72
C LEU A 56 -14.82 1.43 10.41
N TYR A 57 -14.81 2.05 9.22
CA TYR A 57 -13.77 3.00 8.85
C TYR A 57 -13.73 4.18 9.83
N GLY A 58 -12.52 4.60 10.21
CA GLY A 58 -12.29 5.62 11.23
C GLY A 58 -12.29 5.12 12.68
N VAL A 59 -12.66 3.86 12.94
CA VAL A 59 -12.54 3.26 14.28
C VAL A 59 -11.12 2.71 14.46
N PRO A 60 -10.37 3.12 15.50
CA PRO A 60 -8.94 2.79 15.62
C PRO A 60 -8.61 1.28 15.62
N GLU A 61 -9.49 0.43 16.15
CA GLU A 61 -9.25 -1.02 16.22
C GLU A 61 -9.74 -1.79 14.97
N ALA A 62 -10.47 -1.14 14.05
CA ALA A 62 -11.12 -1.83 12.95
C ALA A 62 -10.13 -2.56 12.02
N GLY A 63 -8.99 -1.93 11.75
CA GLY A 63 -7.93 -2.54 10.95
C GLY A 63 -7.37 -3.81 11.58
N THR A 64 -7.30 -3.89 12.92
CA THR A 64 -6.79 -5.09 13.62
C THR A 64 -7.77 -6.25 13.49
N HIS A 65 -9.08 -5.98 13.67
CA HIS A 65 -10.11 -6.99 13.50
C HIS A 65 -10.14 -7.53 12.06
N TRP A 66 -10.03 -6.64 11.08
CA TRP A 66 -9.99 -7.03 9.68
C TRP A 66 -8.74 -7.83 9.34
N PHE A 67 -7.57 -7.33 9.73
CA PHE A 67 -6.30 -8.01 9.52
C PHE A 67 -6.35 -9.43 10.10
N ALA A 68 -6.82 -9.59 11.35
CA ALA A 68 -6.91 -10.90 11.99
C ALA A 68 -7.76 -11.89 11.19
N ARG A 69 -8.91 -11.46 10.64
CA ARG A 69 -9.76 -12.33 9.81
C ARG A 69 -9.11 -12.64 8.46
N TYR A 70 -8.70 -11.61 7.75
CA TYR A 70 -8.29 -11.76 6.36
C TYR A 70 -6.93 -12.43 6.24
N HIS A 71 -5.98 -12.10 7.12
CA HIS A 71 -4.71 -12.80 7.24
C HIS A 71 -4.93 -14.27 7.63
N LYS A 72 -5.76 -14.56 8.64
CA LYS A 72 -6.07 -15.96 9.03
C LYS A 72 -6.67 -16.75 7.88
N TRP A 73 -7.55 -16.15 7.08
CA TRP A 73 -8.11 -16.81 5.90
C TRP A 73 -7.02 -17.16 4.86
N HIS A 74 -6.07 -16.27 4.59
CA HIS A 74 -4.94 -16.60 3.71
C HIS A 74 -4.09 -17.76 4.23
N LEU A 75 -3.86 -17.83 5.54
CA LEU A 75 -3.11 -18.95 6.13
C LEU A 75 -3.90 -20.25 6.09
N ASP A 76 -5.14 -20.22 6.55
CA ASP A 76 -5.92 -21.44 6.79
C ASP A 76 -6.55 -21.99 5.51
N ALA A 77 -7.14 -21.12 4.68
CA ALA A 77 -7.83 -21.53 3.46
C ALA A 77 -6.87 -21.63 2.27
N LEU A 78 -5.99 -20.63 2.10
CA LEU A 78 -5.04 -20.60 0.97
C LEU A 78 -3.70 -21.29 1.26
N LYS A 79 -3.51 -21.82 2.48
CA LYS A 79 -2.32 -22.58 2.90
C LYS A 79 -1.01 -21.81 2.71
N LEU A 80 -1.06 -20.49 2.89
CA LEU A 80 0.13 -19.65 2.84
C LEU A 80 0.89 -19.67 4.16
N SER A 81 2.18 -19.33 4.09
CA SER A 81 3.02 -19.04 5.24
C SER A 81 3.32 -17.55 5.31
N THR A 82 3.36 -17.00 6.51
CA THR A 82 3.75 -15.60 6.76
C THR A 82 5.27 -15.44 6.69
N SER A 83 5.75 -14.33 6.12
CA SER A 83 7.15 -13.93 6.20
C SER A 83 7.59 -13.69 7.65
N SER A 84 8.82 -14.05 7.99
CA SER A 84 9.38 -13.83 9.32
C SER A 84 9.61 -12.34 9.66
N TYR A 85 9.64 -11.47 8.65
CA TYR A 85 9.95 -10.04 8.81
C TYR A 85 8.73 -9.13 8.71
N ASP A 86 7.73 -9.51 7.92
CA ASP A 86 6.56 -8.68 7.66
C ASP A 86 5.29 -9.55 7.64
N PRO A 87 4.37 -9.38 8.61
CA PRO A 87 3.15 -10.18 8.69
C PRO A 87 2.15 -9.87 7.56
N CYS A 88 2.29 -8.75 6.86
CA CYS A 88 1.48 -8.42 5.70
C CYS A 88 1.97 -9.14 4.43
N LEU A 89 3.09 -9.85 4.49
CA LEU A 89 3.67 -10.55 3.38
C LEU A 89 3.59 -12.06 3.61
N MET A 90 2.94 -12.76 2.70
CA MET A 90 2.74 -14.21 2.74
C MET A 90 3.22 -14.86 1.45
N PHE A 91 3.59 -16.13 1.52
CA PHE A 91 4.08 -16.88 0.38
C PHE A 91 3.68 -18.35 0.46
N GLY A 92 3.63 -18.98 -0.70
CA GLY A 92 3.43 -20.41 -0.87
C GLY A 92 4.18 -20.91 -2.10
N PRO A 93 4.05 -22.20 -2.46
CA PRO A 93 4.79 -22.78 -3.58
C PRO A 93 4.52 -22.07 -4.92
N ASN A 94 3.31 -21.56 -5.11
CA ASN A 94 2.81 -21.02 -6.38
C ASN A 94 2.41 -19.54 -6.30
N SER A 95 2.70 -18.86 -5.18
CA SER A 95 2.27 -17.48 -4.97
C SER A 95 3.12 -16.72 -3.96
N ILE A 96 3.12 -15.41 -4.11
CA ILE A 96 3.55 -14.44 -3.10
C ILE A 96 2.53 -13.33 -3.04
N VAL A 97 2.05 -13.03 -1.82
CA VAL A 97 0.90 -12.16 -1.56
C VAL A 97 1.31 -11.07 -0.58
N GLY A 98 1.00 -9.83 -0.91
CA GLY A 98 1.12 -8.68 -0.02
C GLY A 98 -0.27 -8.15 0.32
N LEU A 99 -0.54 -8.01 1.62
CA LEU A 99 -1.73 -7.36 2.16
C LEU A 99 -1.47 -5.86 2.30
N GLN A 100 -2.46 -5.07 1.92
CA GLN A 100 -2.50 -3.66 2.25
C GLN A 100 -3.95 -3.29 2.57
N THR A 101 -4.27 -3.21 3.87
CA THR A 101 -5.63 -2.93 4.36
C THR A 101 -6.68 -3.86 3.75
N ASP A 102 -7.50 -3.34 2.85
CA ASP A 102 -8.57 -3.98 2.08
C ASP A 102 -8.10 -4.51 0.72
N ASP A 103 -6.94 -4.06 0.24
CA ASP A 103 -6.35 -4.48 -1.01
C ASP A 103 -5.32 -5.59 -0.81
N THR A 104 -5.15 -6.43 -1.82
CA THR A 104 -4.00 -7.33 -1.94
C THR A 104 -3.37 -7.22 -3.31
N LEU A 105 -2.05 -7.30 -3.35
CA LEU A 105 -1.28 -7.46 -4.59
C LEU A 105 -0.55 -8.78 -4.50
N TYR A 106 -0.62 -9.61 -5.53
CA TYR A 106 0.06 -10.89 -5.53
C TYR A 106 0.61 -11.27 -6.90
N ALA A 107 1.67 -12.08 -6.88
CA ALA A 107 2.19 -12.75 -8.05
C ALA A 107 1.96 -14.25 -7.88
N SER A 108 1.36 -14.90 -8.87
CA SER A 108 1.09 -16.34 -8.80
C SER A 108 0.93 -16.97 -10.18
N ASN A 109 0.89 -18.30 -10.22
CA ASN A 109 0.36 -19.01 -11.39
C ASN A 109 -1.18 -18.89 -11.46
N GLN A 110 -1.75 -19.34 -12.58
CA GLN A 110 -3.19 -19.27 -12.82
C GLN A 110 -4.01 -20.22 -11.92
N GLU A 111 -3.45 -21.39 -11.58
CA GLU A 111 -4.11 -22.37 -10.71
C GLU A 111 -4.38 -21.79 -9.32
N TYR A 112 -3.38 -21.12 -8.74
CA TYR A 112 -3.54 -20.44 -7.46
C TYR A 112 -4.58 -19.32 -7.53
N ALA A 113 -4.58 -18.50 -8.59
CA ALA A 113 -5.55 -17.41 -8.73
C ALA A 113 -7.00 -17.93 -8.80
N ASN A 114 -7.22 -19.05 -9.51
CA ASN A 114 -8.54 -19.69 -9.57
C ASN A 114 -8.95 -20.29 -8.22
N PHE A 115 -8.01 -20.88 -7.50
CA PHE A 115 -8.22 -21.42 -6.17
C PHE A 115 -8.55 -20.32 -5.15
N GLU A 116 -7.81 -19.22 -5.16
CA GLU A 116 -8.06 -18.04 -4.32
C GLU A 116 -9.48 -17.51 -4.52
N ASP A 117 -9.90 -17.32 -5.77
CA ASP A 117 -11.25 -16.83 -6.09
C ASP A 117 -12.35 -17.78 -5.60
N THR A 118 -12.10 -19.09 -5.72
CA THR A 118 -13.03 -20.13 -5.25
C THR A 118 -13.17 -20.10 -3.72
N GLU A 119 -12.06 -20.06 -2.99
CA GLU A 119 -12.07 -20.00 -1.52
C GLU A 119 -12.62 -18.67 -1.01
N LEU A 120 -12.41 -17.57 -1.72
CA LEU A 120 -12.93 -16.25 -1.37
C LEU A 120 -14.46 -16.25 -1.44
N LYS A 121 -15.02 -16.84 -2.50
CA LYS A 121 -16.48 -17.04 -2.65
C LYS A 121 -17.04 -17.94 -1.56
N LYS A 122 -16.36 -19.04 -1.21
CA LYS A 122 -16.76 -19.92 -0.10
C LYS A 122 -16.78 -19.19 1.25
N ALA A 123 -15.78 -18.33 1.49
CA ALA A 123 -15.71 -17.48 2.67
C ALA A 123 -16.74 -16.34 2.69
N LYS A 124 -17.47 -16.14 1.59
CA LYS A 124 -18.50 -15.11 1.38
C LYS A 124 -17.96 -13.68 1.55
N PHE A 125 -16.69 -13.47 1.19
CA PHE A 125 -16.14 -12.11 1.13
C PHE A 125 -16.76 -11.36 -0.05
N LYS A 126 -17.23 -10.14 0.22
CA LYS A 126 -17.60 -9.17 -0.80
C LYS A 126 -16.33 -8.52 -1.31
N ALA A 127 -16.02 -8.76 -2.57
CA ALA A 127 -14.84 -8.22 -3.24
C ALA A 127 -15.20 -7.80 -4.65
N LYS A 128 -14.39 -6.93 -5.24
CA LYS A 128 -14.42 -6.69 -6.68
C LYS A 128 -13.81 -7.88 -7.42
N ASP A 129 -14.07 -7.92 -8.72
CA ASP A 129 -13.44 -8.87 -9.61
C ASP A 129 -11.92 -8.73 -9.57
N ILE A 130 -11.20 -9.84 -9.81
CA ILE A 130 -9.74 -9.82 -9.86
C ILE A 130 -9.30 -8.90 -10.98
N GLU A 131 -8.40 -7.97 -10.66
CA GLU A 131 -7.67 -7.24 -11.68
C GLU A 131 -6.38 -8.00 -12.03
N ILE A 132 -6.10 -8.13 -13.33
CA ILE A 132 -4.90 -8.83 -13.82
C ILE A 132 -4.06 -7.82 -14.60
N LEU A 133 -2.81 -7.64 -14.20
CA LEU A 133 -1.88 -6.82 -14.97
C LEU A 133 -1.59 -7.49 -16.32
N SER A 134 -1.81 -6.75 -17.40
CA SER A 134 -1.41 -7.16 -18.75
C SER A 134 -0.88 -5.96 -19.55
N GLU A 135 -0.36 -6.20 -20.75
CA GLU A 135 0.14 -5.13 -21.63
C GLU A 135 -0.93 -4.11 -22.00
N ASN A 136 -2.15 -4.59 -22.27
CA ASN A 136 -3.28 -3.75 -22.67
C ASN A 136 -4.02 -3.17 -21.46
N PHE A 137 -3.95 -3.83 -20.31
CA PHE A 137 -4.65 -3.45 -19.09
C PHE A 137 -3.65 -3.15 -17.97
N PRO A 138 -3.16 -1.90 -17.89
CA PRO A 138 -2.38 -1.46 -16.74
C PRO A 138 -3.27 -1.37 -15.50
N MET A 139 -2.68 -1.52 -14.31
CA MET A 139 -3.41 -1.41 -13.05
C MET A 139 -2.87 -0.30 -12.17
N THR A 140 -3.65 0.10 -11.17
CA THR A 140 -3.24 1.06 -10.14
C THR A 140 -3.35 0.39 -8.79
N PHE A 141 -2.25 0.36 -8.04
CA PHE A 141 -2.23 -0.18 -6.68
C PHE A 141 -1.63 0.85 -5.74
N ASN A 142 -2.33 1.20 -4.66
CA ASN A 142 -1.91 2.27 -3.73
C ASN A 142 -1.56 3.60 -4.42
N GLY A 143 -2.28 3.93 -5.50
CA GLY A 143 -2.00 5.12 -6.32
C GLY A 143 -0.72 5.04 -7.19
N VAL A 144 0.02 3.93 -7.15
CA VAL A 144 1.11 3.64 -8.09
C VAL A 144 0.53 3.01 -9.35
N ASN A 145 0.86 3.58 -10.50
CA ASN A 145 0.50 3.04 -11.80
C ASN A 145 1.52 1.99 -12.24
N ILE A 146 1.04 0.77 -12.48
CA ILE A 146 1.86 -0.38 -12.86
C ILE A 146 1.53 -0.74 -14.31
N LYS A 147 2.56 -0.81 -15.16
CA LYS A 147 2.42 -1.10 -16.59
C LYS A 147 3.45 -2.12 -17.04
N ILE A 148 3.04 -3.00 -17.95
CA ILE A 148 4.00 -3.81 -18.70
C ILE A 148 4.44 -2.99 -19.91
N VAL A 149 5.75 -2.86 -20.11
CA VAL A 149 6.36 -2.20 -21.25
C VAL A 149 7.40 -3.16 -21.83
N LYS A 150 7.07 -3.79 -22.96
CA LYS A 150 7.84 -4.92 -23.52
C LYS A 150 7.97 -6.02 -22.44
N ASP A 151 9.16 -6.54 -22.21
CA ASP A 151 9.46 -7.53 -21.17
C ASP A 151 9.80 -6.93 -19.78
N SER A 152 9.35 -5.70 -19.49
CA SER A 152 9.62 -5.03 -18.21
C SER A 152 8.35 -4.51 -17.55
N ILE A 153 8.35 -4.46 -16.22
CA ILE A 153 7.28 -3.83 -15.45
C ILE A 153 7.76 -2.45 -14.98
N CYS A 154 7.03 -1.41 -15.35
CA CYS A 154 7.29 -0.03 -14.98
C CYS A 154 6.26 0.42 -13.94
N MET A 155 6.74 1.10 -12.89
CA MET A 155 5.93 1.65 -11.81
C MET A 155 6.15 3.15 -11.72
N THR A 156 5.08 3.95 -11.79
CA THR A 156 5.15 5.42 -11.75
C THR A 156 4.04 6.01 -10.88
N GLN A 157 4.23 7.23 -10.38
CA GLN A 157 3.28 7.89 -9.47
C GLN A 157 3.09 9.38 -9.79
N GLN A 158 3.08 9.73 -11.08
CA GLN A 158 3.00 11.12 -11.58
C GLN A 158 1.92 11.96 -10.89
N ARG A 159 0.73 11.39 -10.64
CA ARG A 159 -0.38 12.10 -9.99
C ARG A 159 -0.04 12.56 -8.57
N GLN A 160 0.77 11.82 -7.82
CA GLN A 160 1.19 12.24 -6.48
C GLN A 160 2.33 13.25 -6.55
N CYS A 161 3.27 13.10 -7.48
CA CYS A 161 4.33 14.09 -7.70
C CYS A 161 3.76 15.48 -8.01
N ARG A 162 2.68 15.57 -8.78
CA ARG A 162 2.00 16.85 -9.09
C ARG A 162 1.39 17.55 -7.89
N LYS A 163 1.18 16.84 -6.79
CA LYS A 163 0.69 17.44 -5.55
C LYS A 163 1.83 18.03 -4.71
N ILE A 164 3.09 17.83 -5.07
CA ILE A 164 4.20 18.45 -4.34
C ILE A 164 4.10 19.96 -4.51
N GLU A 165 4.23 20.67 -3.39
CA GLU A 165 4.31 22.13 -3.37
C GLU A 165 5.60 22.53 -2.67
N LEU A 166 6.25 23.58 -3.19
CA LEU A 166 7.43 24.14 -2.55
C LEU A 166 7.01 25.02 -1.37
N ILE A 167 7.73 24.90 -0.27
CA ILE A 167 7.44 25.61 0.97
C ILE A 167 8.01 27.02 0.87
N ASN A 168 7.21 28.03 1.19
CA ASN A 168 7.70 29.40 1.32
C ASN A 168 8.07 29.68 2.78
N PRO A 169 9.37 29.89 3.12
CA PRO A 169 9.80 30.11 4.51
C PRO A 169 9.25 31.41 5.12
N LYS A 170 8.68 32.32 4.32
CA LYS A 170 8.04 33.55 4.81
C LYS A 170 6.61 33.32 5.34
N ASN A 171 6.01 32.16 5.05
CA ASN A 171 4.66 31.85 5.51
C ASN A 171 4.66 31.51 6.99
N LYS A 172 3.63 31.95 7.73
CA LYS A 172 3.52 31.69 9.18
C LYS A 172 3.42 30.20 9.52
N ASP A 173 2.89 29.40 8.61
CA ASP A 173 2.66 27.96 8.76
C ASP A 173 3.75 27.10 8.09
N PHE A 174 4.87 27.68 7.66
CA PHE A 174 5.91 26.96 6.90
C PHE A 174 6.41 25.68 7.61
N LYS A 175 6.46 25.67 8.94
CA LYS A 175 6.86 24.49 9.74
C LYS A 175 5.87 23.32 9.57
N SER A 176 4.57 23.62 9.51
CA SER A 176 3.54 22.62 9.23
C SER A 176 3.62 22.13 7.78
N GLN A 177 3.83 23.06 6.84
CA GLN A 177 4.03 22.72 5.42
C GLN A 177 5.28 21.86 5.22
N TYR A 178 6.35 22.12 5.96
CA TYR A 178 7.56 21.30 5.98
C TYR A 178 7.25 19.85 6.31
N VAL A 179 6.54 19.59 7.40
CA VAL A 179 6.15 18.22 7.80
C VAL A 179 5.26 17.57 6.73
N CYS A 180 4.27 18.30 6.21
CA CYS A 180 3.34 17.80 5.21
C CYS A 180 4.04 17.42 3.89
N GLN A 181 4.84 18.32 3.34
CA GLN A 181 5.52 18.10 2.06
C GLN A 181 6.67 17.09 2.19
N ARG A 182 7.39 17.07 3.32
CA ARG A 182 8.35 16.01 3.63
C ARG A 182 7.67 14.63 3.63
N ALA A 183 6.54 14.48 4.32
CA ALA A 183 5.81 13.22 4.35
C ALA A 183 5.32 12.80 2.96
N ARG A 184 4.82 13.75 2.16
CA ARG A 184 4.41 13.51 0.76
C ARG A 184 5.58 13.07 -0.12
N GLY A 185 6.72 13.75 -0.02
CA GLY A 185 7.95 13.39 -0.72
C GLY A 185 8.42 11.99 -0.32
N ALA A 186 8.43 11.68 0.98
CA ALA A 186 8.83 10.38 1.53
C ALA A 186 7.94 9.25 1.02
N TYR A 187 6.63 9.46 0.94
CA TYR A 187 5.70 8.51 0.35
C TYR A 187 6.06 8.16 -1.10
N ILE A 188 6.27 9.18 -1.94
CA ILE A 188 6.66 8.98 -3.36
C ILE A 188 8.03 8.28 -3.45
N ALA A 189 9.00 8.72 -2.63
CA ALA A 189 10.35 8.17 -2.64
C ALA A 189 10.36 6.67 -2.31
N SER A 190 9.61 6.27 -1.26
CA SER A 190 9.49 4.88 -0.83
C SER A 190 8.87 3.95 -1.86
N MET A 191 8.03 4.49 -2.75
CA MET A 191 7.31 3.71 -3.75
C MET A 191 8.02 3.65 -5.10
N ILE A 192 8.54 4.78 -5.59
CA ILE A 192 8.99 4.89 -6.99
C ILE A 192 10.25 5.73 -7.23
N GLN A 193 10.69 6.57 -6.27
CA GLN A 193 11.83 7.48 -6.43
C GLN A 193 12.84 7.30 -5.27
N PRO A 194 13.46 6.12 -5.15
CA PRO A 194 14.35 5.84 -4.02
C PRO A 194 15.52 6.82 -3.90
N GLU A 195 15.90 7.51 -4.99
CA GLU A 195 16.95 8.54 -5.03
C GLU A 195 16.70 9.70 -4.04
N ALA A 196 15.43 9.98 -3.74
CA ALA A 196 15.06 11.03 -2.79
C ALA A 196 15.05 10.56 -1.32
N SER A 197 15.11 9.24 -1.07
CA SER A 197 14.85 8.65 0.25
C SER A 197 15.84 9.13 1.32
N PHE A 198 17.12 9.27 0.97
CA PHE A 198 18.14 9.75 1.91
C PHE A 198 17.83 11.18 2.37
N SER A 199 17.64 12.11 1.43
CA SER A 199 17.37 13.52 1.74
C SER A 199 16.10 13.70 2.57
N LEU A 200 15.05 12.91 2.28
CA LEU A 200 13.79 12.94 3.01
C LEU A 200 13.88 12.31 4.41
N SER A 201 14.73 11.29 4.57
CA SER A 201 15.03 10.67 5.87
C SER A 201 15.90 11.59 6.73
N TYR A 202 16.84 12.32 6.12
CA TYR A 202 17.62 13.35 6.80
C TYR A 202 16.72 14.50 7.27
N ALA A 203 15.87 15.03 6.38
CA ALA A 203 14.87 16.03 6.72
C ALA A 203 13.89 15.57 7.82
N ALA A 204 13.71 14.26 8.01
CA ALA A 204 12.85 13.72 9.07
C ALA A 204 13.42 13.91 10.48
N GLN A 205 14.73 14.09 10.60
CA GLN A 205 15.41 14.28 11.88
C GLN A 205 15.21 15.69 12.43
N THR A 206 14.80 16.65 11.60
CA THR A 206 14.54 18.03 12.00
C THR A 206 13.14 18.18 12.60
N THR A 207 13.06 18.36 13.93
CA THR A 207 11.79 18.58 14.65
C THR A 207 11.32 20.02 14.63
N ASP A 208 12.25 20.98 14.53
CA ASP A 208 11.94 22.41 14.41
C ASP A 208 12.69 23.03 13.23
N PRO A 209 12.08 23.07 12.02
CA PRO A 209 12.81 23.43 10.81
C PRO A 209 13.11 24.93 10.73
N SER A 210 14.36 25.23 10.37
CA SER A 210 14.83 26.56 10.00
C SER A 210 14.55 26.87 8.52
N THR A 211 14.91 28.08 8.08
CA THR A 211 14.84 28.45 6.66
C THR A 211 15.79 27.62 5.80
N ASP A 212 16.95 27.26 6.33
CA ASP A 212 17.97 26.49 5.61
C ASP A 212 17.50 25.03 5.41
N ASP A 213 16.82 24.47 6.41
CA ASP A 213 16.17 23.15 6.31
C ASP A 213 15.11 23.16 5.20
N VAL A 214 14.31 24.23 5.12
CA VAL A 214 13.30 24.42 4.08
C VAL A 214 13.94 24.48 2.70
N GLU A 215 15.05 25.22 2.54
CA GLU A 215 15.77 25.28 1.28
C GLU A 215 16.31 23.92 0.83
N LEU A 216 16.89 23.15 1.76
CA LEU A 216 17.37 21.79 1.49
C LEU A 216 16.23 20.85 1.10
N LEU A 217 15.12 20.87 1.84
CA LEU A 217 13.94 20.06 1.51
C LEU A 217 13.36 20.48 0.15
N ASN A 218 13.23 21.78 -0.12
CA ASN A 218 12.71 22.29 -1.39
C ASN A 218 13.57 21.86 -2.58
N LYS A 219 14.90 21.76 -2.45
CA LYS A 219 15.75 21.21 -3.52
C LYS A 219 15.34 19.77 -3.86
N CYS A 220 15.11 18.94 -2.83
CA CYS A 220 14.65 17.55 -3.03
C CYS A 220 13.24 17.48 -3.62
N LEU A 221 12.29 18.24 -3.06
CA LEU A 221 10.90 18.28 -3.53
C LEU A 221 10.79 18.80 -4.97
N LYS A 222 11.56 19.84 -5.31
CA LYS A 222 11.66 20.36 -6.66
C LYS A 222 12.17 19.29 -7.63
N TRP A 223 13.21 18.55 -7.25
CA TRP A 223 13.68 17.43 -8.06
C TRP A 223 12.58 16.38 -8.28
N GLN A 224 11.85 15.98 -7.23
CA GLN A 224 10.77 15.00 -7.36
C GLN A 224 9.64 15.48 -8.29
N PHE A 225 9.28 16.77 -8.19
CA PHE A 225 8.28 17.42 -9.04
C PHE A 225 8.74 17.48 -10.50
N ASP A 226 9.95 17.98 -10.75
CA ASP A 226 10.53 18.11 -12.10
C ASP A 226 10.72 16.72 -12.76
N ASN A 227 10.88 15.66 -11.94
CA ASN A 227 11.05 14.28 -12.38
C ASN A 227 9.79 13.41 -12.19
N GLN A 228 8.60 14.00 -12.28
CA GLN A 228 7.32 13.29 -12.04
C GLN A 228 7.14 11.99 -12.84
N SER A 229 7.76 11.86 -14.03
CA SER A 229 7.68 10.67 -14.88
C SER A 229 8.66 9.57 -14.52
N ARG A 230 9.63 9.83 -13.63
CA ARG A 230 10.54 8.80 -13.12
C ARG A 230 9.79 7.76 -12.30
N GLY A 231 10.38 6.58 -12.23
CA GLY A 231 9.83 5.46 -11.52
C GLY A 231 10.74 4.25 -11.57
N LEU A 232 10.27 3.13 -11.01
CA LEU A 232 11.01 1.89 -11.00
C LEU A 232 10.72 1.07 -12.26
N ARG A 233 11.77 0.47 -12.81
CA ARG A 233 11.68 -0.46 -13.94
C ARG A 233 12.26 -1.80 -13.53
N PHE A 234 11.41 -2.81 -13.49
CA PHE A 234 11.78 -4.19 -13.21
C PHE A 234 12.00 -4.91 -14.54
N ILE A 235 13.21 -5.41 -14.74
CA ILE A 235 13.59 -6.19 -15.93
C ILE A 235 13.49 -7.68 -15.64
N LYS A 236 13.38 -8.50 -16.68
CA LYS A 236 13.41 -9.96 -16.56
C LYS A 236 14.68 -10.40 -15.84
N LEU A 237 14.51 -11.21 -14.80
CA LEU A 237 15.60 -11.71 -13.97
C LEU A 237 15.86 -13.17 -14.33
N SER A 238 17.10 -13.50 -14.68
CA SER A 238 17.50 -14.90 -14.95
C SER A 238 17.79 -15.61 -13.64
N PRO A 239 17.08 -16.71 -13.31
CA PRO A 239 17.31 -17.44 -12.06
C PRO A 239 18.75 -17.91 -11.89
N LYS A 240 19.44 -18.25 -12.99
CA LYS A 240 20.82 -18.78 -12.98
C LYS A 240 21.87 -17.78 -12.52
N GLY A 241 21.58 -16.48 -12.56
CA GLY A 241 22.53 -15.42 -12.22
C GLY A 241 22.14 -14.61 -10.97
N LEU A 242 21.07 -14.99 -10.29
CA LEU A 242 20.58 -14.23 -9.14
C LEU A 242 21.49 -14.40 -7.93
N LYS A 243 21.85 -13.27 -7.32
CA LYS A 243 22.48 -13.22 -6.01
C LYS A 243 21.59 -12.40 -5.09
N THR A 244 21.33 -12.94 -3.90
CA THR A 244 20.59 -12.24 -2.87
C THR A 244 21.58 -11.58 -1.92
N PHE A 245 21.47 -10.26 -1.79
CA PHE A 245 22.19 -9.51 -0.77
C PHE A 245 21.19 -9.10 0.30
N VAL A 246 21.48 -9.45 1.55
CA VAL A 246 20.68 -9.06 2.70
C VAL A 246 21.49 -8.03 3.47
N PHE A 247 21.01 -6.78 3.47
CA PHE A 247 21.57 -5.72 4.29
C PHE A 247 20.74 -5.66 5.57
N VAL A 248 21.41 -5.81 6.71
CA VAL A 248 20.79 -5.72 8.02
C VAL A 248 21.45 -4.53 8.70
N ASP A 249 20.64 -3.56 9.13
CA ASP A 249 21.15 -2.46 9.95
C ASP A 249 21.47 -2.98 11.36
N ALA A 250 22.55 -2.49 11.95
CA ALA A 250 22.88 -2.85 13.33
C ALA A 250 21.83 -2.23 14.25
N LYS A 251 21.21 -3.04 15.10
CA LYS A 251 20.28 -2.56 16.14
C LYS A 251 20.99 -1.68 17.16
#